data_AF-A0A7J2X1R0-F1
#
_entry.id   AF-A0A7J2X1R0-F1
#
_cell.length_a   1.000
_cell.length_b   1.000
_cell.length_c   1.000
_cell.angle_alpha   90.00
_cell.angle_beta   90.00
_cell.angle_gamma   90.00
#
_symmetry.space_group_name_H-M   'P 1'
#
loop_
_entity.id
_entity.type
_entity.pdbx_description
1 polymer ?
#
loop_
_entity_poly.entity_id
_entity_poly.type
_entity_poly.pdbx_seq_one_letter_code
_entity_poly.pdbx_strand_id
1 'polypeptide(L)'
;MTGAKYRNVQELIKLAHDLNEWTRFVLIPMRGHYNVTGGNEVMLWISGYPYAIDYMRGFPKMVPGVTTSTDALLNRDVDAALIIASDPVAHFPRKAVEYLSEIPVIVIDPKWSLTALIADVVIPSGITGIECSGTAYRMDSVPLYLKKIVDPPPGVLCDTEILKLILKKIIKVKKGGIEYGDIN
;
A
#
# COMPACT_ATOMS: atom_id res chain seq x y z
N MET A 1 14.37 -2.26 6.56
CA MET A 1 14.81 -0.84 6.68
C MET A 1 16.23 -0.82 7.23
N THR A 2 17.23 -0.23 6.55
CA THR A 2 18.60 -0.16 7.10
C THR A 2 18.64 0.81 8.29
N GLY A 3 19.06 0.34 9.47
CA GLY A 3 18.95 1.05 10.75
C GLY A 3 19.61 2.44 10.81
N ALA A 4 20.55 2.74 9.92
CA ALA A 4 21.15 4.06 9.79
C ALA A 4 20.13 5.15 9.41
N LYS A 5 19.10 4.84 8.62
CA LYS A 5 18.13 5.84 8.15
C LYS A 5 17.19 6.34 9.26
N TYR A 6 16.80 5.47 10.20
CA TYR A 6 15.89 5.83 11.28
C TYR A 6 16.55 6.78 12.28
N ARG A 7 17.78 6.47 12.70
CA ARG A 7 18.53 7.33 13.63
C ARG A 7 18.81 8.71 13.04
N ASN A 8 19.15 8.78 11.75
CA ASN A 8 19.36 10.07 11.09
C ASN A 8 18.11 10.97 11.14
N VAL A 9 16.92 10.39 10.95
CA VAL A 9 15.65 11.14 11.06
C VAL A 9 15.40 11.57 12.50
N GLN A 10 15.70 10.71 13.49
CA GLN A 10 15.59 11.07 14.91
C GLN A 10 16.49 12.25 15.27
N GLU A 11 17.76 12.23 14.87
CA GLU A 11 18.68 13.33 15.14
C GLU A 11 18.28 14.63 14.43
N LEU A 12 17.73 14.54 13.21
CA LEU A 12 17.17 15.71 12.53
C LEU A 12 15.98 16.31 13.28
N ILE A 13 15.09 15.48 13.81
CA ILE A 13 13.95 15.93 14.62
C ILE A 13 14.43 16.63 15.89
N LYS A 14 15.44 16.07 16.58
CA LYS A 14 16.05 16.70 17.76
C LYS A 14 16.70 18.03 17.42
N LEU A 15 17.46 18.09 16.32
CA LEU A 15 18.05 19.34 15.86
C LEU A 15 16.99 20.42 15.61
N ALA A 16 15.90 20.09 14.91
CA ALA A 16 14.81 21.04 14.72
C ALA A 16 14.17 21.46 16.05
N HIS A 17 14.05 20.55 17.01
CA HIS A 17 13.55 20.87 18.35
C HIS A 17 14.47 21.88 19.07
N ASP A 18 15.78 21.64 19.09
CA ASP A 18 16.76 22.52 19.76
C ASP A 18 16.82 23.91 19.09
N LEU A 19 16.74 23.97 17.76
CA LEU A 19 16.72 25.24 17.02
C LEU A 19 15.47 26.08 17.32
N ASN A 20 14.35 25.46 17.73
CA ASN A 20 13.13 26.17 18.12
C ASN A 20 13.27 26.97 19.43
N GLU A 21 14.33 26.77 20.21
CA GLU A 21 14.66 27.67 21.34
C GLU A 21 15.02 29.09 20.86
N TRP A 22 15.55 29.22 19.63
CA TRP A 22 16.06 30.47 19.08
C TRP A 22 15.12 31.11 18.07
N THR A 23 14.56 30.32 17.15
CA THR A 23 13.61 30.78 16.13
C THR A 23 12.80 29.62 15.56
N ARG A 24 11.75 29.87 14.79
CA ARG A 24 10.85 28.81 14.31
C ARG A 24 11.48 27.94 13.23
N PHE A 25 11.61 26.65 13.53
CA PHE A 25 12.01 25.62 12.57
C PHE A 25 10.92 24.54 12.46
N VAL A 26 10.69 24.07 11.23
CA VAL A 26 9.75 22.98 10.94
C VAL A 26 10.41 21.96 10.01
N LEU A 27 9.99 20.70 10.13
CA LEU A 27 10.43 19.62 9.26
C LEU A 27 9.23 19.03 8.54
N ILE A 28 9.34 18.91 7.22
CA ILE A 28 8.34 18.23 6.39
C ILE A 28 9.06 17.10 5.65
N PRO A 29 8.67 15.83 5.87
CA PRO A 29 9.28 14.72 5.14
C PRO A 29 8.90 14.79 3.67
N MET A 30 9.88 14.72 2.78
CA MET A 30 9.65 14.64 1.34
C MET A 30 9.16 13.23 0.97
N ARG A 31 7.85 13.03 1.10
CA ARG A 31 7.16 11.77 0.78
C ARG A 31 7.21 11.50 -0.72
N GLY A 32 7.33 10.22 -1.11
CA GLY A 32 7.52 9.80 -2.51
C GLY A 32 6.28 9.91 -3.38
N HIS A 33 5.44 8.87 -3.37
CA HIS A 33 4.23 8.83 -4.20
C HIS A 33 3.14 9.79 -3.71
N TYR A 34 2.30 10.24 -4.63
CA TYR A 34 1.28 11.27 -4.40
C TYR A 34 0.32 10.98 -3.23
N ASN A 35 0.07 9.70 -2.90
CA ASN A 35 -0.83 9.28 -1.83
C ASN A 35 -0.22 8.29 -0.84
N VAL A 36 1.12 8.23 -0.74
CA VAL A 36 1.76 7.39 0.29
C VAL A 36 1.42 7.88 1.71
N THR A 37 1.13 9.17 1.87
CA THR A 37 0.64 9.71 3.14
C THR A 37 -0.76 9.16 3.44
N GLY A 38 -1.68 9.19 2.47
CA GLY A 38 -3.06 8.78 2.70
C GLY A 38 -3.19 7.28 2.98
N GLY A 39 -2.37 6.44 2.34
CA GLY A 39 -2.28 5.03 2.70
C GLY A 39 -1.94 4.82 4.18
N ASN A 40 -0.97 5.58 4.70
CA ASN A 40 -0.61 5.51 6.11
C ASN A 40 -1.70 6.09 7.03
N GLU A 41 -2.31 7.23 6.67
CA GLU A 41 -3.37 7.86 7.47
C GLU A 41 -4.60 6.95 7.60
N VAL A 42 -5.03 6.33 6.49
CA VAL A 42 -6.17 5.40 6.49
C VAL A 42 -5.85 4.15 7.31
N MET A 43 -4.65 3.58 7.16
CA MET A 43 -4.22 2.44 7.98
C MET A 43 -4.17 2.78 9.47
N LEU A 44 -3.67 3.97 9.83
CA LEU A 44 -3.61 4.46 11.21
C LEU A 44 -5.01 4.58 11.80
N TRP A 45 -5.95 5.20 11.08
CA TRP A 45 -7.31 5.40 11.56
C TRP A 45 -8.07 4.08 11.75
N ILE A 46 -7.85 3.10 10.87
CA ILE A 46 -8.54 1.80 10.91
C ILE A 46 -7.93 0.85 11.95
N SER A 47 -6.59 0.79 12.02
CA SER A 47 -5.87 -0.29 12.73
C SER A 47 -5.04 0.18 13.92
N GLY A 48 -4.82 1.48 14.06
CA GLY A 48 -3.86 2.06 15.02
C GLY A 48 -2.41 2.02 14.55
N TYR A 49 -2.10 1.46 13.38
CA TYR A 49 -0.74 1.31 12.85
C TYR A 49 -0.61 1.84 11.41
N PRO A 50 0.53 2.44 11.02
CA PRO A 50 0.66 3.11 9.71
C PRO A 50 1.02 2.21 8.53
N TYR A 51 1.63 1.05 8.74
CA TYR A 51 2.02 0.09 7.68
C TYR A 51 2.47 -1.24 8.30
N ALA A 52 2.80 -2.24 7.47
CA ALA A 52 3.33 -3.55 7.91
C ALA A 52 2.45 -4.22 8.98
N ILE A 53 1.14 -4.22 8.74
CA ILE A 53 0.13 -4.70 9.68
C ILE A 53 -0.16 -6.16 9.40
N ASP A 54 0.00 -6.99 10.41
CA ASP A 54 -0.40 -8.39 10.43
C ASP A 54 -1.76 -8.56 11.09
N TYR A 55 -2.64 -9.35 10.47
CA TYR A 55 -3.98 -9.71 10.96
C TYR A 55 -4.13 -11.22 11.22
N MET A 56 -3.07 -12.04 11.14
CA MET A 56 -3.13 -13.50 11.27
C MET A 56 -3.79 -13.98 12.58
N ARG A 57 -3.63 -13.21 13.67
CA ARG A 57 -4.20 -13.55 14.99
C ARG A 57 -5.61 -12.97 15.24
N GLY A 58 -6.22 -12.36 14.22
CA GLY A 58 -7.56 -11.75 14.31
C GLY A 58 -7.58 -10.33 14.88
N PHE A 59 -6.42 -9.76 15.21
CA PHE A 59 -6.26 -8.37 15.65
C PHE A 59 -5.01 -7.76 14.99
N PRO A 60 -4.97 -6.44 14.75
CA PRO A 60 -3.84 -5.81 14.08
C PRO A 60 -2.59 -5.82 14.95
N LYS A 61 -1.45 -6.19 14.37
CA LYS A 61 -0.14 -6.08 15.01
C LYS A 61 0.91 -5.62 14.00
N MET A 62 1.79 -4.71 14.41
CA MET A 62 2.89 -4.22 13.57
C MET A 62 4.23 -4.52 14.25
N VAL A 63 5.12 -5.20 13.53
CA VAL A 63 6.50 -5.46 13.97
C VAL A 63 7.45 -5.18 12.80
N PRO A 64 7.95 -3.94 12.65
CA PRO A 64 8.92 -3.61 11.60
C PRO A 64 10.16 -4.49 11.72
N GLY A 65 10.63 -5.06 10.62
CA GLY A 65 11.68 -6.07 10.61
C GLY A 65 11.16 -7.51 10.53
N VAL A 66 9.85 -7.72 10.74
CA VAL A 66 9.20 -9.04 10.62
C VAL A 66 8.02 -8.95 9.67
N THR A 67 7.07 -8.05 9.93
CA THR A 67 5.80 -7.95 9.19
C THR A 67 5.86 -7.02 7.97
N THR A 68 7.04 -6.54 7.58
CA THR A 68 7.18 -5.74 6.36
C THR A 68 7.21 -6.65 5.13
N SER A 69 6.72 -6.16 3.99
CA SER A 69 6.68 -6.95 2.75
C SER A 69 8.05 -7.50 2.35
N THR A 70 9.12 -6.72 2.52
CA THR A 70 10.48 -7.18 2.21
C THR A 70 10.96 -8.24 3.18
N ASP A 71 10.69 -8.09 4.48
CA ASP A 71 11.15 -9.05 5.49
C ASP A 71 10.37 -10.38 5.35
N ALA A 72 9.05 -10.31 5.16
CA ALA A 72 8.19 -11.47 4.93
C ALA A 72 8.59 -12.28 3.69
N LEU A 73 8.99 -11.61 2.59
CA LEU A 73 9.50 -12.27 1.40
C LEU A 73 10.89 -12.88 1.62
N LEU A 74 11.80 -12.16 2.29
CA LEU A 74 13.16 -12.66 2.56
C LEU A 74 13.17 -13.88 3.47
N ASN A 75 12.26 -13.93 4.44
CA ASN A 75 12.10 -15.05 5.37
C ASN A 75 11.24 -16.18 4.81
N ARG A 76 10.58 -15.98 3.66
CA ARG A 76 9.62 -16.91 3.06
C ARG A 76 8.42 -17.20 3.98
N ASP A 77 7.94 -16.18 4.68
CA ASP A 77 6.82 -16.26 5.65
C ASP A 77 5.44 -16.20 4.96
N VAL A 78 5.38 -15.89 3.67
CA VAL A 78 4.16 -15.70 2.87
C VAL A 78 4.12 -16.66 1.69
N ASP A 79 2.92 -17.12 1.33
CA ASP A 79 2.68 -18.11 0.29
C ASP A 79 2.02 -17.54 -0.97
N ALA A 80 1.55 -16.29 -0.94
CA ALA A 80 0.98 -15.57 -2.08
C ALA A 80 1.12 -14.05 -1.89
N ALA A 81 1.10 -13.28 -2.99
CA ALA A 81 1.19 -11.82 -2.96
C ALA A 81 0.08 -11.14 -3.78
N LEU A 82 -0.60 -10.17 -3.16
CA LEU A 82 -1.48 -9.22 -3.84
C LEU A 82 -0.80 -7.85 -3.87
N ILE A 83 -0.52 -7.34 -5.07
CA ILE A 83 0.20 -6.09 -5.30
C ILE A 83 -0.76 -5.11 -5.97
N ILE A 84 -0.89 -3.92 -5.39
CA ILE A 84 -1.84 -2.89 -5.84
C ILE A 84 -1.07 -1.61 -6.10
N ALA A 85 -1.15 -1.09 -7.32
CA ALA A 85 -0.56 0.19 -7.75
C ALA A 85 0.92 0.37 -7.35
N SER A 86 1.72 -0.70 -7.43
CA SER A 86 3.12 -0.71 -7.02
C SER A 86 3.93 -1.70 -7.86
N ASP A 87 5.22 -1.43 -8.03
CA ASP A 87 6.14 -2.28 -8.81
C ASP A 87 7.31 -2.81 -7.94
N PRO A 88 7.06 -3.77 -7.03
CA PRO A 88 8.12 -4.31 -6.17
C PRO A 88 9.25 -5.00 -6.94
N VAL A 89 9.02 -5.60 -8.11
CA VAL A 89 10.10 -6.23 -8.90
C VAL A 89 11.18 -5.21 -9.28
N ALA A 90 10.79 -3.98 -9.63
CA ALA A 90 11.73 -2.91 -9.95
C ALA A 90 12.43 -2.31 -8.72
N HIS A 91 11.82 -2.37 -7.53
CA HIS A 91 12.24 -1.57 -6.38
C HIS A 91 12.69 -2.37 -5.16
N PHE A 92 12.43 -3.68 -5.09
CA PHE A 92 12.81 -4.52 -3.96
C PHE A 92 14.22 -5.10 -4.12
N PRO A 93 14.86 -5.51 -3.01
CA PRO A 93 16.12 -6.23 -3.07
C PRO A 93 15.98 -7.53 -3.88
N ARG A 94 17.01 -7.85 -4.68
CA ARG A 94 17.04 -9.04 -5.56
C ARG A 94 16.55 -10.32 -4.89
N LYS A 95 17.01 -10.62 -3.67
CA LYS A 95 16.60 -11.83 -2.93
C LYS A 95 15.09 -11.89 -2.62
N ALA A 96 14.47 -10.74 -2.36
CA ALA A 96 13.02 -10.69 -2.13
C ALA A 96 12.25 -10.91 -3.43
N VAL A 97 12.77 -10.37 -4.54
CA VAL A 97 12.20 -10.57 -5.88
C VAL A 97 12.34 -12.02 -6.34
N GLU A 98 13.47 -12.68 -6.07
CA GLU A 98 13.68 -14.11 -6.36
C GLU A 98 12.55 -14.97 -5.77
N TYR A 99 12.23 -14.78 -4.48
CA TYR A 99 11.14 -15.52 -3.85
C TYR A 99 9.75 -15.06 -4.30
N LEU A 100 9.56 -13.76 -4.56
CA LEU A 100 8.30 -13.25 -5.10
C LEU A 100 7.93 -13.93 -6.43
N SER A 101 8.91 -14.27 -7.26
CA SER A 101 8.71 -15.01 -8.51
C SER A 101 8.44 -16.53 -8.33
N GLU A 102 8.57 -17.06 -7.11
CA GLU A 102 8.30 -18.48 -6.79
C GLU A 102 6.87 -18.70 -6.27
N ILE A 103 6.17 -17.65 -5.81
CA ILE A 103 4.84 -17.72 -5.21
C ILE A 103 3.76 -17.15 -6.15
N PRO A 104 2.48 -17.50 -5.99
CA PRO A 104 1.39 -16.87 -6.73
C PRO A 104 1.33 -15.35 -6.52
N VAL A 105 1.35 -14.60 -7.62
CA VAL A 105 1.31 -13.14 -7.63
C VAL A 105 0.09 -12.62 -8.40
N ILE A 106 -0.69 -11.77 -7.74
CA ILE A 106 -1.81 -11.03 -8.34
C ILE A 106 -1.44 -9.55 -8.35
N VAL A 107 -1.57 -8.90 -9.52
CA VAL A 107 -1.31 -7.47 -9.69
C VAL A 107 -2.59 -6.74 -10.09
N ILE A 108 -2.88 -5.66 -9.38
CA ILE A 108 -3.90 -4.67 -9.74
C ILE A 108 -3.16 -3.38 -10.08
N ASP A 109 -3.06 -3.04 -11.37
CA ASP A 109 -2.32 -1.86 -11.84
C ASP A 109 -2.87 -1.38 -13.18
N PRO A 110 -2.97 -0.06 -13.43
CA PRO A 110 -3.27 0.49 -14.76
C PRO A 110 -2.16 0.29 -15.80
N LYS A 111 -0.92 0.01 -15.37
CA LYS A 111 0.26 -0.02 -16.24
C LYS A 111 0.90 -1.41 -16.29
N TRP A 112 1.50 -1.71 -17.44
CA TRP A 112 2.34 -2.89 -17.59
C TRP A 112 3.72 -2.66 -16.94
N SER A 113 3.85 -3.07 -15.67
CA SER A 113 5.07 -2.94 -14.86
C SER A 113 5.95 -4.20 -14.92
N LEU A 114 7.16 -4.16 -14.35
CA LEU A 114 8.00 -5.37 -14.24
C LEU A 114 7.34 -6.42 -13.35
N THR A 115 6.59 -5.97 -12.34
CA THR A 115 5.79 -6.86 -11.51
C THR A 115 4.65 -7.51 -12.28
N ALA A 116 3.97 -6.76 -13.17
CA ALA A 116 2.94 -7.34 -14.04
C ALA A 116 3.49 -8.43 -14.97
N LEU A 117 4.76 -8.35 -15.37
CA LEU A 117 5.40 -9.35 -16.23
C LEU A 117 5.54 -10.73 -15.57
N ILE A 118 5.74 -10.78 -14.26
CA ILE A 118 5.89 -12.04 -13.50
C ILE A 118 4.59 -12.51 -12.85
N ALA A 119 3.51 -11.73 -12.95
CA ALA A 119 2.27 -12.02 -12.25
C ALA A 119 1.47 -13.14 -12.92
N ASP A 120 0.88 -14.02 -12.10
CA ASP A 120 -0.05 -15.06 -12.59
C ASP A 120 -1.39 -14.46 -13.03
N VAL A 121 -1.83 -13.40 -12.36
CA VAL A 121 -3.07 -12.69 -12.66
C VAL A 121 -2.82 -11.19 -12.68
N VAL A 122 -3.14 -10.55 -13.80
CA VAL A 122 -3.12 -9.10 -13.95
C VAL A 122 -4.54 -8.59 -14.11
N ILE A 123 -4.97 -7.71 -13.21
CA ILE A 123 -6.28 -7.06 -13.25
C ILE A 123 -6.05 -5.58 -13.55
N PRO A 124 -6.40 -5.09 -14.76
CA PRO A 124 -6.25 -3.69 -15.08
C PRO A 124 -7.23 -2.85 -14.25
N SER A 125 -6.72 -1.80 -13.61
CA SER A 125 -7.53 -0.84 -12.86
C SER A 125 -7.49 0.56 -13.47
N GLY A 126 -8.50 1.36 -13.16
CA GLY A 126 -8.59 2.74 -13.61
C GLY A 126 -7.64 3.67 -12.86
N ILE A 127 -7.09 4.68 -13.53
CA ILE A 127 -6.13 5.62 -12.93
C ILE A 127 -6.86 6.62 -12.02
N THR A 128 -6.54 6.58 -10.72
CA THR A 128 -7.06 7.56 -9.75
C THR A 128 -6.56 8.98 -10.06
N GLY A 129 -7.47 9.94 -10.14
CA GLY A 129 -7.23 11.33 -10.54
C GLY A 129 -7.31 11.60 -12.05
N ILE A 130 -7.58 10.58 -12.86
CA ILE A 130 -7.82 10.71 -14.30
C ILE A 130 -9.13 10.03 -14.68
N GLU A 131 -9.25 8.74 -14.41
CA GLU A 131 -10.40 7.89 -14.76
C GLU A 131 -11.30 7.61 -13.55
N CYS A 132 -10.71 7.63 -12.35
CA CYS A 132 -11.38 7.38 -11.08
C CYS A 132 -11.21 8.58 -10.16
N SER A 133 -12.26 8.97 -9.44
CA SER A 133 -12.16 9.96 -8.36
C SER A 133 -11.66 9.32 -7.07
N GLY A 134 -11.02 10.09 -6.20
CA GLY A 134 -10.56 9.59 -4.91
C GLY A 134 -9.98 10.69 -4.02
N THR A 135 -9.61 10.35 -2.80
CA THR A 135 -8.92 11.28 -1.91
C THR A 135 -7.44 10.91 -1.84
N ALA A 136 -6.57 11.90 -2.02
CA ALA A 136 -5.14 11.76 -1.83
C ALA A 136 -4.64 12.74 -0.77
N TYR A 137 -3.64 12.35 -0.01
CA TYR A 137 -3.02 13.21 0.99
C TYR A 137 -1.67 13.68 0.51
N ARG A 138 -1.46 14.99 0.53
CA ARG A 138 -0.17 15.61 0.24
C ARG A 138 0.85 15.24 1.33
N MET A 139 2.13 15.55 1.10
CA MET A 139 3.22 15.23 2.02
C MET A 139 3.07 15.83 3.44
N ASP A 140 2.28 16.89 3.59
CA ASP A 140 1.94 17.57 4.84
C ASP A 140 0.58 17.13 5.41
N SER A 141 0.07 15.96 5.00
CA SER A 141 -1.20 15.37 5.43
C SER A 141 -2.45 16.20 5.12
N VAL A 142 -2.36 17.16 4.19
CA VAL A 142 -3.55 17.86 3.68
C VAL A 142 -4.32 16.94 2.71
N PRO A 143 -5.61 16.63 2.97
CA PRO A 143 -6.43 15.83 2.07
C PRO A 143 -6.87 16.66 0.87
N LEU A 144 -6.72 16.10 -0.32
CA LEU A 144 -7.11 16.67 -1.60
C LEU A 144 -8.02 15.69 -2.34
N TYR A 145 -9.17 16.18 -2.79
CA TYR A 145 -10.07 15.39 -3.61
C TYR A 145 -9.63 15.41 -5.08
N LEU A 146 -9.24 14.25 -5.57
CA LEU A 146 -8.88 14.01 -6.96
C LEU A 146 -10.15 13.78 -7.77
N LYS A 147 -10.31 14.57 -8.83
CA LYS A 147 -11.48 14.52 -9.72
C LYS A 147 -11.25 13.51 -10.84
N LYS A 148 -12.34 12.88 -11.26
CA LYS A 148 -12.39 12.16 -12.53
C LYS A 148 -12.45 13.17 -13.67
N ILE A 149 -11.64 12.96 -14.71
CA ILE A 149 -11.52 13.83 -15.89
C ILE A 149 -12.08 13.14 -17.12
N VAL A 150 -11.86 11.82 -17.25
CA VAL A 150 -12.35 10.99 -18.36
C VAL A 150 -12.96 9.69 -17.83
N ASP A 151 -13.74 9.00 -18.65
CA ASP A 151 -14.22 7.65 -18.31
C ASP A 151 -13.11 6.62 -18.48
N PRO A 152 -13.03 5.59 -17.61
CA PRO A 152 -12.11 4.47 -17.82
C PRO A 152 -12.45 3.72 -19.11
N PRO A 153 -11.48 3.01 -19.71
CA PRO A 153 -11.74 2.14 -20.86
C PRO A 153 -12.85 1.12 -20.56
N PRO A 154 -13.60 0.66 -21.59
CA PRO A 154 -14.67 -0.31 -21.40
C PRO A 154 -14.18 -1.57 -20.67
N GLY A 155 -14.86 -1.93 -19.57
CA GLY A 155 -14.53 -3.09 -18.75
C GLY A 155 -13.47 -2.88 -17.68
N VAL A 156 -12.84 -1.70 -17.62
CA VAL A 156 -11.88 -1.34 -16.56
C VAL A 156 -12.62 -0.71 -15.38
N LEU A 157 -12.34 -1.20 -14.18
CA LEU A 157 -12.95 -0.75 -12.94
C LEU A 157 -11.95 0.04 -12.08
N CYS A 158 -12.44 0.90 -11.20
CA CYS A 158 -11.61 1.54 -10.19
C CYS A 158 -11.13 0.53 -9.13
N ASP A 159 -9.96 0.78 -8.51
CA ASP A 159 -9.35 -0.14 -7.54
C ASP A 159 -10.32 -0.57 -6.42
N THR A 160 -11.12 0.36 -5.92
CA THR A 160 -12.10 0.11 -4.85
C THR A 160 -13.17 -0.91 -5.25
N GLU A 161 -13.68 -0.84 -6.49
CA GLU A 161 -14.69 -1.76 -6.98
C GLU A 161 -14.11 -3.16 -7.22
N ILE A 162 -12.89 -3.23 -7.76
CA ILE A 162 -12.14 -4.49 -7.90
C ILE A 162 -11.98 -5.17 -6.52
N LEU A 163 -11.53 -4.40 -5.52
CA LEU A 163 -11.33 -4.93 -4.17
C LEU A 163 -12.63 -5.36 -3.49
N LYS A 164 -13.74 -4.64 -3.70
CA LYS A 164 -15.06 -5.05 -3.20
C LYS A 164 -15.51 -6.39 -3.80
N LEU A 165 -15.33 -6.58 -5.11
CA LEU A 165 -15.69 -7.83 -5.79
C LEU A 165 -14.84 -9.00 -5.29
N ILE A 166 -13.53 -8.80 -5.14
CA ILE A 166 -12.62 -9.80 -4.57
C ILE A 166 -13.04 -10.14 -3.13
N LEU A 167 -13.30 -9.13 -2.30
CA LEU A 167 -13.72 -9.33 -0.91
C LEU A 167 -15.03 -10.12 -0.82
N LYS A 168 -16.04 -9.79 -1.63
CA LYS A 168 -17.32 -10.53 -1.70
C LYS A 168 -17.08 -12.00 -2.04
N LYS A 169 -16.17 -12.29 -2.99
CA LYS A 169 -15.83 -13.66 -3.36
C LYS A 169 -15.08 -14.39 -2.24
N ILE A 170 -14.11 -13.75 -1.59
CA ILE A 170 -13.36 -14.31 -0.45
C ILE A 170 -14.30 -14.68 0.70
N ILE A 171 -15.25 -13.79 1.05
CA ILE A 171 -16.25 -14.05 2.09
C ILE A 171 -17.09 -15.27 1.73
N LYS A 172 -17.55 -15.36 0.46
CA LYS A 172 -18.33 -16.51 -0.03
C LYS A 172 -17.54 -17.82 0.08
N VAL A 173 -16.25 -17.82 -0.30
CA VAL A 173 -15.39 -19.00 -0.20
C VAL A 173 -15.14 -19.39 1.26
N LYS A 174 -14.79 -18.44 2.13
CA LYS A 174 -14.53 -18.71 3.56
C LYS A 174 -15.75 -19.21 4.33
N LYS A 175 -16.96 -18.78 3.95
CA LYS A 175 -18.22 -19.16 4.59
C LYS A 175 -18.94 -20.34 3.93
N GLY A 176 -18.29 -21.06 3.01
CA GLY A 176 -18.87 -22.26 2.38
C GLY A 176 -19.98 -22.00 1.34
N GLY A 177 -20.00 -20.84 0.69
CA GLY A 177 -20.87 -20.58 -0.47
C GLY A 177 -22.19 -19.85 -0.19
N ILE A 178 -22.48 -19.44 1.04
CA ILE A 178 -23.74 -18.76 1.39
C ILE A 178 -23.68 -17.28 0.96
N GLU A 179 -24.52 -16.90 0.00
CA GLU A 179 -24.70 -15.51 -0.41
C GLU A 179 -25.49 -14.73 0.64
N TYR A 180 -24.97 -13.55 1.02
CA TYR A 180 -25.75 -12.52 1.70
C TYR A 180 -25.61 -11.20 0.95
N GLY A 181 -26.71 -10.45 0.98
CA GLY A 181 -26.96 -9.23 0.21
C GLY A 181 -25.88 -8.16 0.40
N ASP A 182 -25.87 -7.25 -0.56
CA ASP A 182 -24.82 -6.25 -0.76
C ASP A 182 -24.48 -5.48 0.53
N ILE A 183 -23.17 -5.44 0.81
CA ILE A 183 -22.62 -4.65 1.89
C ILE A 183 -22.65 -3.21 1.37
N ASN A 184 -23.64 -2.43 1.83
CA ASN A 184 -23.72 -0.98 1.62
C ASN A 184 -22.51 -0.27 2.24
#